data_AF-A0A398DS23-F1
#
_entry.id   AF-A0A398DS23-F1
#
_cell.length_a   1.000
_cell.length_b   1.000
_cell.length_c   1.000
_cell.angle_alpha   90.00
_cell.angle_beta   90.00
_cell.angle_gamma   90.00
#
_symmetry.space_group_name_H-M   'P 1'
#
loop_
_entity.id
_entity.type
_entity.pdbx_description
1 polymer ?
#
loop_
_entity_poly.entity_id
_entity_poly.type
_entity_poly.pdbx_seq_one_letter_code
_entity_poly.pdbx_strand_id
1 'polypeptide(L)' 'MLENDRVFNVYVEEEMKKSYLEYSMSVIIGRALPDFRDGLKPVHRRILFAMYELGCFWNKPY' A
#
# COMPACT_ATOMS: atom_id res chain seq x y z
N MET A 1 32.34 27.07 1.28
CA MET A 1 31.10 27.28 0.53
C MET A 1 30.62 25.91 0.12
N LEU A 2 29.66 25.33 0.85
CA LEU A 2 29.14 24.00 0.53
C LEU A 2 28.03 24.16 -0.52
N GLU A 3 28.27 23.57 -1.68
CA GLU A 3 27.35 23.52 -2.83
C GLU A 3 25.99 22.93 -2.44
N ASN A 4 24.93 23.68 -2.74
CA ASN A 4 23.55 23.20 -2.76
C ASN A 4 23.30 22.30 -3.99
N ASP A 5 24.18 21.31 -4.24
CA ASP A 5 24.27 20.59 -5.51
C ASP A 5 23.21 19.49 -5.73
N ARG A 6 22.15 19.45 -4.92
CA ARG A 6 21.07 18.46 -5.07
C ARG A 6 19.67 19.05 -4.95
N VAL A 7 19.49 20.31 -5.32
CA VAL A 7 18.16 20.92 -5.39
C VAL A 7 17.66 20.83 -6.83
N PHE A 8 16.75 19.90 -7.07
CA PHE A 8 16.01 19.82 -8.34
C PHE A 8 14.82 20.78 -8.27
N ASN A 9 14.80 21.78 -9.13
CA ASN A 9 13.60 22.61 -9.32
C ASN A 9 12.57 21.81 -10.11
N VAL A 10 11.41 21.56 -9.51
CA VAL A 10 10.27 20.87 -10.13
C VAL A 10 9.08 21.83 -10.14
N TYR A 11 8.32 21.84 -11.23
CA TYR A 11 7.10 22.63 -11.30
C TYR A 11 6.04 22.02 -10.37
N VAL A 12 5.54 22.82 -9.43
CA VAL A 12 4.57 22.37 -8.41
C VAL A 12 3.31 21.77 -9.05
N GLU A 13 2.82 22.34 -10.15
CA GLU A 13 1.61 21.83 -10.83
C GLU A 13 1.82 20.41 -11.39
N GLU A 14 2.99 20.14 -11.97
CA GLU A 14 3.32 18.85 -12.54
C GLU A 14 3.49 17.80 -11.42
N GLU A 15 4.21 18.17 -10.35
CA GLU A 15 4.44 17.29 -9.21
C GLU A 15 3.12 16.96 -8.48
N MET A 16 2.22 17.93 -8.32
CA MET A 16 0.92 17.72 -7.70
C MET A 16 0.06 16.73 -8.50
N LYS A 17 0.00 16.86 -9.83
CA LYS A 17 -0.76 15.93 -10.68
C LYS A 17 -0.19 14.52 -10.60
N LYS A 18 1.13 14.40 -10.64
CA LYS A 18 1.84 13.11 -10.54
C LYS A 18 1.60 12.44 -9.19
N SER A 19 1.88 13.15 -8.10
CA SER A 19 1.67 12.65 -6.73
C SER A 19 0.21 12.24 -6.49
N TYR A 20 -0.75 13.03 -7.00
CA TYR A 20 -2.17 12.69 -6.90
C TYR A 20 -2.50 11.39 -7.65
N LEU A 21 -2.01 11.24 -8.88
CA LEU A 21 -2.26 10.05 -9.69
C LEU A 21 -1.62 8.80 -9.07
N GLU A 22 -0.37 8.91 -8.61
CA GLU A 22 0.36 7.81 -7.95
C GLU A 22 -0.33 7.35 -6.66
N TYR A 23 -0.74 8.29 -5.82
CA TYR A 23 -1.47 7.96 -4.60
C TYR A 23 -2.83 7.34 -4.92
N SER A 24 -3.58 7.93 -5.86
CA SER A 24 -4.89 7.43 -6.27
C SER A 24 -4.81 6.00 -6.79
N MET A 25 -3.83 5.71 -7.66
CA MET A 25 -3.61 4.37 -8.19
C MET A 25 -3.26 3.37 -7.07
N SER A 26 -2.37 3.78 -6.15
CA SER A 26 -2.01 2.98 -4.97
C SER A 26 -3.22 2.68 -4.07
N VAL A 27 -4.11 3.65 -3.86
CA VAL A 27 -5.37 3.43 -3.12
C VAL A 27 -6.23 2.38 -3.83
N ILE A 28 -6.50 2.58 -5.12
CA ILE A 28 -7.45 1.77 -5.89
C ILE A 28 -7.02 0.31 -5.90
N ILE A 29 -5.77 0.04 -6.28
CA ILE A 29 -5.25 -1.32 -6.45
C ILE A 29 -4.84 -1.94 -5.11
N GLY A 30 -4.17 -1.17 -4.25
CA GLY A 30 -3.48 -1.71 -3.08
C GLY A 30 -4.29 -1.70 -1.79
N ARG A 31 -5.46 -1.06 -1.76
CA ARG A 31 -6.23 -0.88 -0.52
C ARG A 31 -7.75 -0.99 -0.69
N ALA A 32 -8.31 -0.29 -1.66
CA ALA A 32 -9.75 -0.06 -1.74
C ALA A 32 -10.51 -1.23 -2.36
N LEU A 33 -10.09 -1.70 -3.54
CA LEU A 33 -10.77 -2.76 -4.27
C LEU A 33 -10.29 -4.15 -3.85
N PRO A 34 -11.21 -5.10 -3.60
CA PRO A 34 -10.83 -6.49 -3.38
C PRO A 34 -10.41 -7.17 -4.68
N ASP A 35 -9.60 -8.23 -4.58
CA ASP A 35 -9.26 -9.08 -5.72
C ASP A 35 -10.48 -9.94 -6.10
N PHE A 36 -10.75 -10.13 -7.40
CA PHE A 36 -11.90 -10.89 -7.86
C PHE A 36 -11.80 -12.38 -7.54
N ARG A 37 -10.59 -12.91 -7.38
CA ARG A 37 -10.34 -14.35 -7.20
C ARG A 37 -10.81 -14.84 -5.83
N ASP A 38 -10.63 -14.02 -4.81
CA ASP A 38 -10.92 -14.36 -3.41
C ASP A 38 -11.89 -13.39 -2.73
N GLY A 39 -12.19 -12.24 -3.34
CA GLY A 39 -13.01 -11.19 -2.74
C GLY A 39 -12.35 -10.48 -1.56
N LEU A 40 -11.05 -10.73 -1.30
CA LEU A 40 -10.36 -10.23 -0.12
C LEU A 40 -9.55 -8.97 -0.43
N LYS A 41 -9.65 -8.00 0.50
CA LYS A 41 -8.74 -6.85 0.54
C LYS A 41 -7.34 -7.31 1.00
N PRO A 42 -6.27 -6.60 0.61
CA PRO A 42 -4.90 -6.97 0.99
C PRO A 42 -4.67 -7.13 2.49
N VAL A 43 -5.38 -6.36 3.33
CA VAL A 43 -5.27 -6.48 4.80
C VAL A 43 -5.79 -7.83 5.32
N HIS A 44 -6.91 -8.33 4.78
CA HIS A 44 -7.48 -9.61 5.20
C HIS A 44 -6.54 -10.76 4.85
N ARG A 45 -5.96 -10.73 3.65
CA ARG A 45 -4.99 -11.76 3.20
C ARG A 45 -3.78 -11.84 4.12
N ARG A 46 -3.24 -10.68 4.54
CA ARG A 46 -2.10 -10.62 5.48
C ARG A 46 -2.47 -11.15 6.86
N ILE A 47 -3.66 -10.80 7.37
CA ILE A 47 -4.12 -11.30 8.67
C ILE A 47 -4.29 -12.81 8.64
N LEU A 48 -4.99 -13.36 7.65
CA LEU A 48 -5.21 -14.80 7.53
C LEU A 48 -3.90 -15.56 7.36
N PHE A 49 -2.96 -15.00 6.59
CA PHE A 49 -1.62 -15.57 6.43
C PHE A 49 -0.84 -15.57 7.76
N ALA A 50 -0.82 -14.45 8.48
CA ALA A 50 -0.16 -14.37 9.79
C ALA A 50 -0.80 -15.32 10.83
N MET A 51 -2.14 -15.43 10.84
CA MET A 51 -2.84 -16.39 11.69
C MET A 51 -2.46 -17.83 11.36
N TYR A 52 -2.27 -18.14 10.07
CA TYR A 52 -1.78 -19.45 9.64
C TYR A 52 -0.35 -19.71 10.12
N GLU A 53 0.56 -18.75 9.98
CA GLU A 53 1.96 -18.86 10.45
C GLU A 53 2.07 -19.01 11.97
N LEU A 54 1.23 -18.30 12.73
CA LEU A 54 1.12 -18.42 14.18
C LEU A 54 0.38 -19.70 14.62
N GLY A 55 -0.23 -20.42 13.68
CA GLY A 55 -1.02 -21.61 13.94
C GLY A 55 -2.28 -21.34 14.77
N CYS A 56 -2.88 -20.17 14.63
CA CYS A 56 -4.14 -19.76 15.27
C CYS A 56 -5.33 -20.45 14.58
N PHE A 57 -5.45 -21.75 14.77
CA PHE A 57 -6.55 -22.54 14.25
C PHE A 57 -7.71 -22.58 15.23
N TRP A 58 -8.91 -22.80 14.69
CA TRP A 58 -10.17 -22.88 15.44
C TRP A 58 -10.16 -23.93 16.57
N ASN A 59 -9.28 -24.94 16.50
CA ASN A 59 -9.16 -26.02 17.47
C ASN A 59 -8.12 -25.75 18.58
N LYS A 60 -7.55 -24.54 18.64
CA LYS A 60 -6.58 -24.13 19.65
C LYS A 60 -7.19 -23.16 20.66
N PRO A 61 -6.65 -23.12 21.90
CA PRO A 61 -7.06 -22.13 22.91
C PRO A 61 -6.77 -20.69 22.45
N TYR A 62 -7.55 -19.76 23.01
CA TYR A 62 -7.44 -18.31 22.79
C TYR A 62 -6.27 -17.70 23.56
#